data_AF-A0A7L1A2H5-F1
#
_entry.id   AF-A0A7L1A2H5-F1
#
_cell.length_a   1.000
_cell.length_b   1.000
_cell.length_c   1.000
_cell.angle_alpha   90.00
_cell.angle_beta   90.00
_cell.angle_gamma   90.00
#
_symmetry.space_group_name_H-M   'P 1'
#
loop_
_entity.id
_entity.type
_entity.pdbx_description
1 polymer ?
#
loop_
_entity_poly.entity_id
_entity_poly.type
_entity_poly.pdbx_seq_one_letter_code
_entity_poly.pdbx_strand_id
1 'polypeptide(L)'
;DEEEERVLVSEHTWRPCPTARKRLRVCLEWVKRQLFRVGEDWYFLFILGVLMATISFMMDHVIARVYKAHLWLYQEIGDIEVLKYLSWTLYPVALATFSTGFSQSITPHSSGSGIPELKTILMGVVLEDYLAIQNFGAKVVGLTCTLMCGSSLFLGKVGPYVHLSAMAAAYLGKMRTSVTREYENKFKQREMLVAAQAVGVATVFGAPISGVLFSIEVMSPHFAVRDYWRGFFAATCGAFMLCLLAVFNSEQETIVALFKVDLKVDYPFDLLETFFFVILGVVCGLMACAYLFCQRWMMVAVRRNWLTAKLLATDKPVYTALVVLLLSSITFPPGLGQLMASRVS
;
A
#
# COMPACT_ATOMS: atom_id res chain seq x y z
N ASP A 1 74.52 -4.60 51.97
CA ASP A 1 74.78 -5.80 51.16
C ASP A 1 73.55 -5.98 50.31
N GLU A 2 73.50 -5.29 49.17
CA GLU A 2 74.00 -5.82 47.90
C GLU A 2 73.13 -7.00 47.43
N GLU A 3 72.61 -6.82 46.21
CA GLU A 3 71.95 -7.82 45.36
C GLU A 3 70.47 -8.12 45.62
N GLU A 4 69.72 -8.22 44.52
CA GLU A 4 68.27 -8.50 44.40
C GLU A 4 67.38 -7.30 44.79
N GLU A 5 66.88 -6.44 43.89
CA GLU A 5 65.84 -6.79 42.91
C GLU A 5 65.62 -5.61 41.94
N ARG A 6 66.68 -5.13 41.26
CA ARG A 6 66.53 -4.18 40.14
C ARG A 6 66.19 -4.95 38.85
N VAL A 7 65.00 -5.55 38.83
CA VAL A 7 64.43 -6.19 37.65
C VAL A 7 63.98 -5.10 36.68
N LEU A 8 64.78 -4.93 35.62
CA LEU A 8 64.36 -4.72 34.24
C LEU A 8 62.90 -4.28 34.02
N VAL A 9 62.64 -2.97 33.96
CA VAL A 9 61.62 -2.46 33.03
C VAL A 9 62.18 -1.23 32.33
N SER A 10 62.84 -1.51 31.22
CA SER A 10 63.17 -0.55 30.17
C SER A 10 61.92 0.26 29.78
N GLU A 11 62.06 1.59 29.80
CA GLU A 11 61.15 2.53 29.17
C GLU A 11 61.11 2.30 27.65
N HIS A 12 60.33 1.32 27.19
CA HIS A 12 59.85 1.30 25.82
C HIS A 12 58.39 1.72 25.78
N THR A 13 58.19 3.03 25.96
CA THR A 13 56.93 3.70 25.63
C THR A 13 56.75 3.65 24.10
N TRP A 14 56.23 2.53 23.59
CA TRP A 14 55.79 2.39 22.21
C TRP A 14 54.69 3.41 21.94
N ARG A 15 55.05 4.60 21.47
CA ARG A 15 54.10 5.56 20.90
C ARG A 15 53.78 5.07 19.47
N PRO A 16 52.55 4.61 19.16
CA PRO A 16 52.23 4.23 17.80
C PRO A 16 52.36 5.47 16.89
N CYS A 17 53.12 5.31 15.80
CA CYS A 17 53.57 6.37 14.91
C CYS A 17 52.44 7.36 14.54
N PRO A 18 52.67 8.68 14.60
CA PRO A 18 51.64 9.69 14.31
C PRO A 18 51.07 9.58 12.89
N THR A 19 51.87 9.09 11.95
CA THR A 19 51.50 8.78 10.55
C THR A 19 50.46 7.66 10.45
N ALA A 20 50.57 6.60 11.27
CA ALA A 20 49.59 5.51 11.30
C ALA A 20 48.24 6.00 11.86
N ARG A 21 48.25 6.82 12.91
CA ARG A 21 47.03 7.40 13.51
C ARG A 21 46.33 8.39 12.58
N LYS A 22 47.09 9.11 11.74
CA LYS A 22 46.55 10.03 10.72
C LYS A 22 45.94 9.25 9.55
N ARG A 23 46.59 8.18 9.06
CA ARG A 23 46.02 7.26 8.06
C ARG A 23 44.77 6.55 8.58
N LEU A 24 44.77 6.12 9.83
CA LEU A 24 43.61 5.47 10.44
C LEU A 24 42.43 6.44 10.56
N ARG A 25 42.66 7.71 10.94
CA ARG A 25 41.61 8.74 10.97
C ARG A 25 41.06 9.05 9.57
N VAL A 26 41.93 9.19 8.56
CA VAL A 26 41.48 9.41 7.18
C VAL A 26 40.69 8.21 6.66
N CYS A 27 41.13 6.99 6.96
CA CYS A 27 40.40 5.77 6.63
C CYS A 27 39.04 5.71 7.36
N LEU A 28 39.01 6.03 8.65
CA LEU A 28 37.79 6.05 9.46
C LEU A 28 36.80 7.11 8.96
N GLU A 29 37.28 8.30 8.58
CA GLU A 29 36.46 9.36 7.99
C GLU A 29 35.97 9.02 6.58
N TRP A 30 36.76 8.27 5.82
CA TRP A 30 36.38 7.76 4.51
C TRP A 30 35.32 6.65 4.63
N VAL A 31 35.53 5.69 5.54
CA VAL A 31 34.57 4.63 5.88
C VAL A 31 33.29 5.25 6.43
N LYS A 32 33.38 6.23 7.34
CA LYS A 32 32.23 6.97 7.86
C LYS A 32 31.46 7.65 6.73
N ARG A 33 32.15 8.34 5.80
CA ARG A 33 31.49 8.97 4.65
C ARG A 33 30.81 7.96 3.72
N GLN A 34 31.45 6.82 3.45
CA GLN A 34 30.85 5.77 2.63
C GLN A 34 29.66 5.10 3.33
N LEU A 35 29.78 4.83 4.63
CA LEU A 35 28.71 4.26 5.44
C LEU A 35 27.51 5.21 5.53
N PHE A 36 27.75 6.51 5.72
CA PHE A 36 26.67 7.51 5.69
C PHE A 36 26.02 7.58 4.31
N ARG A 37 26.79 7.66 3.22
CA ARG A 37 26.25 7.81 1.87
C ARG A 37 25.47 6.58 1.40
N VAL A 38 25.92 5.38 1.74
CA VAL A 38 25.19 4.14 1.46
C VAL A 38 24.01 4.00 2.42
N GLY A 39 24.23 4.20 3.72
CA GLY A 39 23.22 4.05 4.77
C GLY A 39 22.03 4.98 4.59
N GLU A 40 22.25 6.22 4.18
CA GLU A 40 21.19 7.23 3.99
C GLU A 40 20.05 6.73 3.10
N ASP A 41 20.35 6.17 1.92
CA ASP A 41 19.32 5.64 1.02
C ASP A 41 18.51 4.50 1.67
N TRP A 42 19.16 3.61 2.43
CA TRP A 42 18.48 2.51 3.13
C TRP A 42 17.65 3.00 4.31
N TYR A 43 18.07 4.05 5.03
CA TYR A 43 17.28 4.65 6.10
C TYR A 43 15.97 5.25 5.57
N PHE A 44 16.00 5.95 4.43
CA PHE A 44 14.77 6.49 3.83
C PHE A 44 13.81 5.36 3.37
N LEU A 45 14.35 4.26 2.85
CA LEU A 45 13.57 3.08 2.49
C LEU A 45 12.95 2.39 3.70
N PHE A 46 13.69 2.28 4.81
CA PHE A 46 13.18 1.78 6.09
C PHE A 46 12.03 2.65 6.60
N ILE A 47 12.23 3.98 6.64
CA ILE A 47 11.21 4.95 7.07
C ILE A 47 9.97 4.85 6.18
N LEU A 48 10.13 4.73 4.86
CA LEU A 48 9.03 4.54 3.94
C LEU A 48 8.22 3.28 4.27
N GLY A 49 8.88 2.13 4.45
CA GLY A 49 8.23 0.87 4.83
C GLY A 49 7.45 0.98 6.14
N VAL A 50 8.06 1.54 7.18
CA VAL A 50 7.45 1.74 8.51
C VAL A 50 6.26 2.69 8.44
N LEU A 51 6.41 3.81 7.72
CA LEU A 51 5.36 4.82 7.57
C LEU A 51 4.14 4.23 6.84
N MET A 52 4.35 3.51 5.75
CA MET A 52 3.22 2.87 5.06
C MET A 52 2.57 1.83 5.96
N ALA A 53 3.33 0.92 6.58
CA ALA A 53 2.80 -0.08 7.49
C ALA A 53 1.91 0.51 8.59
N THR A 54 2.37 1.57 9.27
CA THR A 54 1.59 2.25 10.32
C THR A 54 0.29 2.85 9.77
N ILE A 55 0.32 3.47 8.59
CA ILE A 55 -0.87 4.02 7.94
C ILE A 55 -1.86 2.92 7.54
N SER A 56 -1.39 1.81 6.98
CA SER A 56 -2.28 0.69 6.63
C SER A 56 -2.92 0.11 7.89
N PHE A 57 -2.13 -0.13 8.93
CA PHE A 57 -2.63 -0.68 10.19
C PHE A 57 -3.70 0.22 10.83
N MET A 58 -3.45 1.53 10.89
CA MET A 58 -4.43 2.49 11.44
C MET A 58 -5.69 2.56 10.58
N MET A 59 -5.56 2.56 9.26
CA MET A 59 -6.70 2.52 8.33
C MET A 59 -7.55 1.26 8.56
N ASP A 60 -6.92 0.08 8.60
CA ASP A 60 -7.60 -1.20 8.78
C ASP A 60 -8.27 -1.28 10.17
N HIS A 61 -7.62 -0.77 11.22
CA HIS A 61 -8.21 -0.73 12.57
C HIS A 61 -9.47 0.14 12.63
N VAL A 62 -9.43 1.34 12.02
CA VAL A 62 -10.59 2.24 11.97
C VAL A 62 -11.72 1.60 11.15
N ILE A 63 -11.41 0.99 10.00
CA ILE A 63 -12.40 0.30 9.16
C ILE A 63 -13.09 -0.82 9.95
N ALA A 64 -12.32 -1.66 10.66
CA ALA A 64 -12.88 -2.76 11.45
C ALA A 64 -13.82 -2.27 12.56
N ARG A 65 -13.48 -1.16 13.23
CA ARG A 65 -14.32 -0.56 14.28
C ARG A 65 -15.64 -0.02 13.71
N VAL A 66 -15.58 0.74 12.62
CA VAL A 66 -16.79 1.30 11.99
C VAL A 66 -17.66 0.20 11.39
N TYR A 67 -17.07 -0.80 10.76
CA TYR A 67 -17.80 -1.94 10.22
C TYR A 67 -18.53 -2.74 11.32
N LYS A 68 -17.86 -3.03 12.44
CA LYS A 68 -18.50 -3.66 13.62
C LYS A 68 -19.63 -2.80 14.19
N ALA A 69 -19.46 -1.48 14.26
CA ALA A 69 -20.51 -0.57 14.72
C ALA A 69 -21.72 -0.56 13.76
N HIS A 70 -21.50 -0.62 12.45
CA HIS A 70 -22.58 -0.74 11.47
C HIS A 70 -23.35 -2.05 11.60
N LEU A 71 -22.65 -3.18 11.75
CA LEU A 71 -23.28 -4.48 11.99
C LEU A 71 -24.09 -4.49 13.29
N TRP A 72 -23.54 -3.95 14.37
CA TRP A 72 -24.24 -3.82 15.65
C TRP A 72 -25.51 -2.97 15.49
N LEU A 73 -25.44 -1.82 14.82
CA LEU A 73 -26.60 -0.97 14.55
C LEU A 73 -27.67 -1.72 13.73
N TYR A 74 -27.27 -2.50 12.74
CA TYR A 74 -28.20 -3.28 11.92
C TYR A 74 -28.92 -4.36 12.74
N GLN A 75 -28.25 -4.96 13.73
CA GLN A 75 -28.84 -5.97 14.63
C GLN A 75 -29.82 -5.35 15.64
N GLU A 76 -29.50 -4.16 16.18
CA GLU A 76 -30.30 -3.49 17.22
C GLU A 76 -31.55 -2.75 16.68
N ILE A 77 -31.60 -2.44 15.38
CA ILE A 77 -32.68 -1.64 14.76
C ILE A 77 -34.07 -2.31 14.80
N GLY A 78 -34.16 -3.57 15.21
CA GLY A 78 -35.41 -4.33 15.36
C GLY A 78 -35.93 -4.89 14.02
N ASP A 79 -37.15 -5.45 14.03
CA ASP A 79 -37.68 -6.21 12.89
C ASP A 79 -38.41 -5.39 11.81
N ILE A 80 -38.37 -4.06 11.91
CA ILE A 80 -38.96 -3.20 10.89
C ILE A 80 -38.06 -3.20 9.63
N GLU A 81 -38.52 -3.87 8.58
CA GLU A 81 -37.78 -4.05 7.33
C GLU A 81 -37.35 -2.72 6.68
N VAL A 82 -38.20 -1.70 6.73
CA VAL A 82 -37.91 -0.37 6.17
C VAL A 82 -36.71 0.28 6.89
N LEU A 83 -36.63 0.12 8.21
CA LEU A 83 -35.54 0.70 9.00
C LEU A 83 -34.22 -0.06 8.77
N LYS A 84 -34.29 -1.39 8.65
CA LYS A 84 -33.15 -2.22 8.21
C LYS A 84 -32.64 -1.83 6.82
N TYR A 85 -33.55 -1.61 5.87
CA TYR A 85 -33.21 -1.15 4.53
C TYR A 85 -32.55 0.23 4.53
N LEU A 86 -33.11 1.18 5.28
CA LEU A 86 -32.53 2.52 5.41
C LEU A 86 -31.14 2.47 6.06
N SER A 87 -30.95 1.67 7.10
CA SER A 87 -29.64 1.49 7.74
C SER A 87 -28.60 0.91 6.77
N TRP A 88 -28.98 -0.13 6.03
CA TRP A 88 -28.12 -0.79 5.04
C TRP A 88 -27.73 0.11 3.87
N THR A 89 -28.66 0.94 3.38
CA THR A 89 -28.45 1.76 2.20
C THR A 89 -27.85 3.13 2.51
N LEU A 90 -28.27 3.78 3.60
CA LEU A 90 -27.83 5.14 3.92
C LEU A 90 -26.36 5.19 4.38
N TYR A 91 -25.90 4.19 5.14
CA TYR A 91 -24.52 4.10 5.61
C TYR A 91 -23.48 4.14 4.47
N PRO A 92 -23.49 3.22 3.48
CA PRO A 92 -22.52 3.24 2.40
C PRO A 92 -22.71 4.43 1.47
N VAL A 93 -23.94 4.91 1.26
CA VAL A 93 -24.21 6.11 0.45
C VAL A 93 -23.59 7.35 1.08
N ALA A 94 -23.77 7.56 2.39
CA ALA A 94 -23.20 8.70 3.11
C ALA A 94 -21.66 8.68 3.07
N LEU A 95 -21.05 7.52 3.28
CA LEU A 95 -19.58 7.39 3.26
C LEU A 95 -18.98 7.58 1.86
N ALA A 96 -19.62 7.03 0.83
CA ALA A 96 -19.14 7.16 -0.55
C ALA A 96 -19.29 8.58 -1.09
N THR A 97 -20.41 9.25 -0.77
CA THR A 97 -20.63 10.65 -1.12
C THR A 97 -19.64 11.57 -0.39
N PHE A 98 -19.39 11.33 0.89
CA PHE A 98 -18.36 12.04 1.64
C PHE A 98 -16.96 11.84 1.03
N SER A 99 -16.56 10.60 0.74
CA SER A 99 -15.29 10.27 0.09
C SER A 99 -15.07 11.03 -1.21
N THR A 100 -16.09 11.02 -2.07
CA THR A 100 -16.02 11.63 -3.40
C THR A 100 -16.11 13.15 -3.35
N GLY A 101 -16.92 13.72 -2.46
CA GLY A 101 -16.99 15.16 -2.21
C GLY A 101 -15.69 15.71 -1.64
N PHE A 102 -15.11 15.04 -0.63
CA PHE A 102 -13.86 15.45 -0.01
C PHE A 102 -12.67 15.36 -0.97
N SER A 103 -12.63 14.31 -1.81
CA SER A 103 -11.57 14.18 -2.82
C SER A 103 -11.63 15.30 -3.86
N GLN A 104 -12.84 15.69 -4.29
CA GLN A 104 -13.04 16.75 -5.27
C GLN A 104 -12.74 18.15 -4.74
N SER A 105 -13.04 18.42 -3.47
CA SER A 105 -12.79 19.73 -2.88
C SER A 105 -11.30 20.03 -2.74
N ILE A 106 -10.46 18.99 -2.59
CA ILE A 106 -9.01 19.14 -2.46
C ILE A 106 -8.37 19.16 -3.85
N THR A 107 -8.39 18.06 -4.60
CA THR A 107 -7.93 18.09 -6.01
C THR A 107 -8.69 17.14 -6.93
N PRO A 108 -8.97 17.57 -8.17
CA PRO A 108 -9.58 16.70 -9.16
C PRO A 108 -8.69 15.49 -9.54
N HIS A 109 -7.36 15.63 -9.39
CA HIS A 109 -6.37 14.61 -9.75
C HIS A 109 -6.21 13.50 -8.69
N SER A 110 -6.78 13.66 -7.49
CA SER A 110 -6.72 12.63 -6.44
C SER A 110 -7.59 11.40 -6.73
N SER A 111 -8.59 11.56 -7.61
CA SER A 111 -9.60 10.54 -7.92
C SER A 111 -9.01 9.32 -8.65
N GLY A 112 -9.48 8.13 -8.29
CA GLY A 112 -9.14 6.87 -8.98
C GLY A 112 -7.98 6.07 -8.38
N SER A 113 -7.63 4.99 -9.07
CA SER A 113 -6.63 3.99 -8.64
C SER A 113 -5.24 4.60 -8.45
N GLY A 114 -4.66 5.14 -9.52
CA GLY A 114 -3.34 5.74 -9.51
C GLY A 114 -2.19 4.89 -10.00
N ILE A 115 -2.41 3.59 -10.18
CA ILE A 115 -1.47 2.72 -10.88
C ILE A 115 -1.22 3.19 -12.33
N PRO A 116 -2.24 3.53 -13.14
CA PRO A 116 -2.02 3.98 -14.52
C PRO A 116 -1.17 5.26 -14.59
N GLU A 117 -1.45 6.23 -13.73
CA GLU A 117 -0.74 7.51 -13.67
C GLU A 117 0.70 7.31 -13.20
N LEU A 118 0.94 6.46 -12.19
CA LEU A 118 2.29 6.11 -11.75
C LEU A 118 3.08 5.39 -12.84
N LYS A 119 2.42 4.50 -13.59
CA LYS A 119 3.02 3.89 -14.78
C LYS A 119 3.42 4.95 -15.80
N THR A 120 2.60 5.96 -16.06
CA THR A 120 2.98 7.06 -16.97
C THR A 120 4.17 7.89 -16.45
N ILE A 121 4.26 8.12 -15.14
CA ILE A 121 5.40 8.79 -14.50
C ILE A 121 6.68 7.97 -14.66
N LEU A 122 6.61 6.66 -14.43
CA LEU A 122 7.74 5.76 -14.59
C LEU A 122 8.18 5.58 -16.04
N MET A 123 7.29 5.83 -17.01
CA MET A 123 7.62 5.89 -18.45
C MET A 123 8.25 7.22 -18.87
N GLY A 124 8.27 8.23 -17.99
CA GLY A 124 8.94 9.51 -18.20
C GLY A 124 8.03 10.73 -18.31
N VAL A 125 6.71 10.57 -18.25
CA VAL A 125 5.76 11.70 -18.27
C VAL A 125 5.58 12.22 -16.85
N VAL A 126 6.17 13.37 -16.53
CA VAL A 126 6.13 13.91 -15.16
C VAL A 126 4.79 14.60 -14.91
N LEU A 127 4.03 14.11 -13.92
CA LEU A 127 2.83 14.76 -13.39
C LEU A 127 3.12 15.25 -11.97
N GLU A 128 3.52 16.52 -11.82
CA GLU A 128 3.98 17.07 -10.53
C GLU A 128 2.85 17.18 -9.50
N ASP A 129 1.65 17.60 -9.93
CA ASP A 129 0.46 17.71 -9.07
C ASP A 129 -0.02 16.35 -8.56
N TYR A 130 0.35 15.27 -9.25
CA TYR A 130 0.00 13.91 -8.87
C TYR A 130 0.77 13.46 -7.63
N LEU A 131 2.06 13.81 -7.54
CA LEU A 131 2.93 13.46 -6.42
C LEU A 131 2.89 14.49 -5.27
N ALA A 132 2.01 15.49 -5.35
CA ALA A 132 1.89 16.53 -4.34
C ALA A 132 1.36 15.98 -3.01
N ILE A 133 2.04 16.28 -1.91
CA ILE A 133 1.67 15.84 -0.54
C ILE A 133 0.33 16.42 -0.07
N GLN A 134 -0.12 17.53 -0.67
CA GLN A 134 -1.42 18.14 -0.38
C GLN A 134 -2.58 17.16 -0.59
N ASN A 135 -2.42 16.20 -1.51
CA ASN A 135 -3.45 15.24 -1.90
C ASN A 135 -3.46 14.00 -0.98
N PHE A 136 -2.41 13.85 -0.16
CA PHE A 136 -2.20 12.67 0.67
C PHE A 136 -3.34 12.47 1.67
N GLY A 137 -3.65 13.51 2.45
CA GLY A 137 -4.73 13.47 3.44
C GLY A 137 -6.11 13.20 2.80
N ALA A 138 -6.39 13.86 1.68
CA ALA A 138 -7.61 13.67 0.89
C ALA A 138 -7.81 12.19 0.53
N LYS A 139 -6.74 11.58 0.00
CA LYS A 139 -6.76 10.23 -0.53
C LYS A 139 -6.76 9.18 0.58
N VAL A 140 -6.09 9.41 1.71
CA VAL A 140 -6.20 8.54 2.90
C VAL A 140 -7.64 8.51 3.39
N VAL A 141 -8.26 9.67 3.65
CA VAL A 141 -9.63 9.75 4.18
C VAL A 141 -10.64 9.15 3.20
N GLY A 142 -10.57 9.53 1.91
CA GLY A 142 -11.47 8.99 0.89
C GLY A 142 -11.33 7.47 0.72
N LEU A 143 -10.10 6.95 0.77
CA LEU A 143 -9.84 5.51 0.73
C LEU A 143 -10.44 4.82 1.96
N THR A 144 -10.26 5.38 3.16
CA THR A 144 -10.80 4.77 4.40
C THR A 144 -12.33 4.70 4.32
N CYS A 145 -12.99 5.80 3.93
CA CYS A 145 -14.44 5.83 3.76
C CYS A 145 -14.95 4.84 2.71
N THR A 146 -14.21 4.67 1.60
CA THR A 146 -14.57 3.72 0.54
C THR A 146 -14.50 2.26 1.04
N LEU A 147 -13.48 1.95 1.84
CA LEU A 147 -13.32 0.61 2.42
C LEU A 147 -14.31 0.34 3.56
N MET A 148 -14.70 1.38 4.31
CA MET A 148 -15.77 1.27 5.32
C MET A 148 -17.10 0.84 4.70
N CYS A 149 -17.42 1.27 3.47
CA CYS A 149 -18.60 0.76 2.75
C CYS A 149 -18.56 -0.77 2.52
N GLY A 150 -17.38 -1.38 2.60
CA GLY A 150 -17.17 -2.82 2.62
C GLY A 150 -17.75 -3.55 1.42
N SER A 151 -18.47 -4.64 1.70
CA SER A 151 -19.09 -5.51 0.70
C SER A 151 -20.22 -4.84 -0.09
N SER A 152 -20.73 -3.67 0.32
CA SER A 152 -21.74 -2.98 -0.50
C SER A 152 -21.17 -2.34 -1.76
N LEU A 153 -19.87 -1.99 -1.76
CA LEU A 153 -19.19 -1.39 -2.91
C LEU A 153 -18.21 -2.32 -3.62
N PHE A 154 -17.73 -3.37 -2.96
CA PHE A 154 -16.78 -4.34 -3.52
C PHE A 154 -15.51 -3.68 -4.13
N LEU A 155 -14.95 -2.68 -3.45
CA LEU A 155 -13.73 -1.98 -3.86
C LEU A 155 -12.54 -2.32 -2.95
N GLY A 156 -11.37 -2.49 -3.57
CA GLY A 156 -10.11 -2.77 -2.87
C GLY A 156 -9.19 -1.55 -2.73
N LYS A 157 -8.19 -1.64 -1.86
CA LYS A 157 -7.28 -0.54 -1.52
C LYS A 157 -5.98 -0.44 -2.32
N VAL A 158 -5.61 -1.48 -3.06
CA VAL A 158 -4.26 -1.65 -3.66
C VAL A 158 -3.82 -0.43 -4.46
N GLY A 159 -4.60 -0.02 -5.48
CA GLY A 159 -4.23 1.07 -6.36
C GLY A 159 -4.03 2.40 -5.64
N PRO A 160 -5.06 2.91 -4.92
CA PRO A 160 -4.95 4.15 -4.17
C PRO A 160 -3.82 4.14 -3.14
N TYR A 161 -3.58 2.99 -2.51
CA TYR A 161 -2.53 2.83 -1.52
C TYR A 161 -1.12 2.87 -2.12
N VAL A 162 -0.94 2.27 -3.28
CA VAL A 162 0.30 2.37 -4.07
C VAL A 162 0.60 3.82 -4.47
N HIS A 163 -0.44 4.60 -4.75
CA HIS A 163 -0.29 6.05 -4.98
C HIS A 163 0.11 6.81 -3.72
N LEU A 164 -0.49 6.50 -2.56
CA LEU A 164 -0.07 7.08 -1.28
C LEU A 164 1.41 6.80 -1.00
N SER A 165 1.87 5.58 -1.27
CA SER A 165 3.28 5.23 -1.11
C SER A 165 4.19 6.05 -2.03
N ALA A 166 3.78 6.28 -3.29
CA ALA A 166 4.53 7.14 -4.21
C ALA A 166 4.62 8.59 -3.73
N MET A 167 3.52 9.16 -3.21
CA MET A 167 3.55 10.51 -2.62
C MET A 167 4.47 10.57 -1.40
N ALA A 168 4.40 9.58 -0.51
CA ALA A 168 5.26 9.48 0.67
C ALA A 168 6.74 9.39 0.27
N ALA A 169 7.06 8.58 -0.74
CA ALA A 169 8.39 8.49 -1.29
C ALA A 169 8.84 9.81 -1.92
N ALA A 170 8.03 10.45 -2.77
CA ALA A 170 8.36 11.75 -3.35
C ALA A 170 8.65 12.81 -2.27
N TYR A 171 7.87 12.81 -1.18
CA TYR A 171 8.09 13.67 -0.03
C TYR A 171 9.40 13.35 0.72
N LEU A 172 9.67 12.07 1.01
CA LEU A 172 10.93 11.63 1.63
C LEU A 172 12.15 11.97 0.75
N GLY A 173 11.98 11.98 -0.58
CA GLY A 173 13.02 12.40 -1.53
C GLY A 173 13.37 13.86 -1.42
N LYS A 174 12.36 14.72 -1.30
CA LYS A 174 12.53 16.16 -1.05
C LYS A 174 13.14 16.42 0.32
N MET A 175 12.75 15.65 1.34
CA MET A 175 13.41 15.70 2.65
C MET A 175 14.88 15.30 2.56
N ARG A 176 15.21 14.22 1.83
CA ARG A 176 16.59 13.79 1.62
C ARG A 176 17.43 14.87 0.96
N THR A 177 16.96 15.48 -0.13
CA THR A 177 17.72 16.53 -0.83
C THR A 177 17.92 17.76 0.06
N SER A 178 16.93 18.11 0.89
CA SER A 178 17.06 19.17 1.88
C SER A 178 18.12 18.87 2.96
N VAL A 179 18.15 17.65 3.49
CA VAL A 179 19.09 17.23 4.54
C VAL A 179 20.52 17.07 4.00
N THR A 180 20.67 16.41 2.84
CA THR A 180 21.98 16.11 2.24
C THR A 180 22.58 17.29 1.47
N ARG A 181 21.78 18.32 1.16
CA ARG A 181 22.14 19.44 0.28
C ARG A 181 22.64 18.98 -1.11
N GLU A 182 22.33 17.75 -1.52
CA GLU A 182 22.61 17.24 -2.86
C GLU A 182 21.55 17.70 -3.87
N TYR A 183 21.95 17.84 -5.13
CA TYR A 183 21.02 18.14 -6.22
C TYR A 183 20.03 16.98 -6.46
N GLU A 184 18.78 17.32 -6.78
CA GLU A 184 17.73 16.35 -7.02
C GLU A 184 17.97 15.58 -8.33
N ASN A 185 18.47 14.35 -8.21
CA ASN A 185 18.63 13.47 -9.36
C ASN A 185 17.31 12.76 -9.69
N LYS A 186 16.73 13.09 -10.86
CA LYS A 186 15.51 12.46 -11.40
C LYS A 186 15.61 10.93 -11.46
N PHE A 187 16.81 10.38 -11.69
CA PHE A 187 17.03 8.94 -11.69
C PHE A 187 16.82 8.35 -10.29
N LYS A 188 17.44 8.94 -9.25
CA LYS A 188 17.25 8.51 -7.85
C LYS A 188 15.78 8.66 -7.41
N GLN A 189 15.09 9.70 -7.88
CA GLN A 189 13.66 9.89 -7.60
C GLN A 189 12.83 8.75 -8.20
N ARG A 190 13.11 8.37 -9.46
CA ARG A 190 12.45 7.23 -10.11
C ARG A 190 12.72 5.91 -9.39
N GLU A 191 13.97 5.63 -9.02
CA GLU A 191 14.33 4.43 -8.24
C GLU A 191 13.54 4.35 -6.92
N MET A 192 13.36 5.48 -6.24
CA MET A 192 12.63 5.53 -4.98
C MET A 192 11.11 5.40 -5.18
N LEU A 193 10.55 5.96 -6.26
CA LEU A 193 9.15 5.74 -6.64
C LEU A 193 8.89 4.26 -6.93
N VAL A 194 9.81 3.60 -7.63
CA VAL A 194 9.74 2.16 -7.90
C VAL A 194 9.74 1.34 -6.61
N ALA A 195 10.64 1.66 -5.67
CA ALA A 195 10.63 1.02 -4.35
C ALA A 195 9.32 1.27 -3.59
N ALA A 196 8.76 2.48 -3.69
CA ALA A 196 7.48 2.82 -3.08
C ALA A 196 6.31 1.99 -3.63
N GLN A 197 6.30 1.72 -4.95
CA GLN A 197 5.28 0.84 -5.54
C GLN A 197 5.33 -0.55 -4.90
N ALA A 198 6.53 -1.12 -4.77
CA ALA A 198 6.73 -2.41 -4.14
C ALA A 198 6.27 -2.41 -2.67
N VAL A 199 6.63 -1.37 -1.91
CA VAL A 199 6.20 -1.20 -0.51
C VAL A 199 4.68 -1.14 -0.44
N GLY A 200 4.03 -0.28 -1.22
CA GLY A 200 2.58 -0.09 -1.18
C GLY A 200 1.81 -1.38 -1.44
N VAL A 201 2.21 -2.15 -2.46
CA VAL A 201 1.59 -3.45 -2.76
C VAL A 201 1.86 -4.45 -1.63
N ALA A 202 3.12 -4.56 -1.19
CA ALA A 202 3.52 -5.49 -0.13
C ALA A 202 2.80 -5.22 1.19
N THR A 203 2.61 -3.95 1.57
CA THR A 203 1.89 -3.58 2.81
C THR A 203 0.41 -3.87 2.72
N VAL A 204 -0.22 -3.77 1.55
CA VAL A 204 -1.64 -4.08 1.40
C VAL A 204 -1.90 -5.58 1.53
N PHE A 205 -1.00 -6.42 1.01
CA PHE A 205 -1.15 -7.87 1.02
C PHE A 205 -0.43 -8.57 2.19
N GLY A 206 0.45 -7.88 2.91
CA GLY A 206 1.35 -8.50 3.89
C GLY A 206 2.36 -9.46 3.27
N ALA A 207 2.66 -9.32 1.98
CA ALA A 207 3.46 -10.28 1.21
C ALA A 207 4.60 -9.55 0.46
N PRO A 208 5.82 -9.50 1.03
CA PRO A 208 6.90 -8.67 0.49
C PRO A 208 7.46 -9.19 -0.84
N ILE A 209 7.63 -10.50 -0.99
CA ILE A 209 8.20 -11.09 -2.22
C ILE A 209 7.25 -10.86 -3.41
N SER A 210 5.98 -11.25 -3.26
CA SER A 210 4.99 -11.10 -4.33
C SER A 210 4.67 -9.64 -4.63
N GLY A 211 4.66 -8.77 -3.63
CA GLY A 211 4.44 -7.33 -3.83
C GLY A 211 5.51 -6.67 -4.69
N VAL A 212 6.78 -7.06 -4.51
CA VAL A 212 7.89 -6.57 -5.33
C VAL A 212 7.79 -7.11 -6.75
N LEU A 213 7.52 -8.41 -6.93
CA LEU A 213 7.37 -9.03 -8.25
C LEU A 213 6.20 -8.40 -9.04
N PHE A 214 5.06 -8.20 -8.38
CA PHE A 214 3.90 -7.53 -8.98
C PHE A 214 4.25 -6.10 -9.40
N SER A 215 4.97 -5.35 -8.56
CA SER A 215 5.42 -4.00 -8.90
C SER A 215 6.29 -3.99 -10.17
N ILE A 216 7.20 -4.95 -10.30
CA ILE A 216 8.09 -5.08 -11.47
C ILE A 216 7.27 -5.37 -12.74
N GLU A 217 6.38 -6.35 -12.68
CA GLU A 217 5.60 -6.81 -13.82
C GLU A 217 4.64 -5.73 -14.35
N VAL A 218 3.99 -4.98 -13.46
CA VAL A 218 2.94 -4.03 -13.85
C VAL A 218 3.51 -2.68 -14.30
N MET A 219 4.60 -2.21 -13.67
CA MET A 219 4.97 -0.79 -13.71
C MET A 219 6.09 -0.44 -14.68
N SER A 220 7.05 -1.34 -14.94
CA SER A 220 8.19 -1.00 -15.79
C SER A 220 8.60 -2.14 -16.74
N PRO A 221 8.78 -1.87 -18.04
CA PRO A 221 9.31 -2.85 -18.99
C PRO A 221 10.81 -3.10 -18.77
N HIS A 222 11.52 -2.17 -18.14
CA HIS A 222 12.94 -2.27 -17.83
C HIS A 222 13.18 -2.00 -16.36
N PHE A 223 13.84 -2.91 -15.67
CA PHE A 223 13.99 -2.84 -14.22
C PHE A 223 15.42 -3.20 -13.79
N ALA A 224 16.05 -2.35 -12.99
CA ALA A 224 17.40 -2.61 -12.49
C ALA A 224 17.35 -3.52 -11.26
N VAL A 225 18.25 -4.52 -11.20
CA VAL A 225 18.34 -5.44 -10.04
C VAL A 225 18.63 -4.70 -8.73
N ARG A 226 19.25 -3.52 -8.78
CA ARG A 226 19.44 -2.67 -7.60
C ARG A 226 18.11 -2.20 -7.00
N ASP A 227 17.15 -1.85 -7.84
CA ASP A 227 15.83 -1.38 -7.39
C ASP A 227 15.01 -2.53 -6.80
N TYR A 228 15.30 -3.76 -7.22
CA TYR A 228 14.67 -4.97 -6.68
C TYR A 228 15.02 -5.13 -5.21
N TRP A 229 16.32 -5.08 -4.89
CA TRP A 229 16.79 -5.22 -3.51
C TRP A 229 16.32 -4.08 -2.61
N ARG A 230 16.24 -2.86 -3.13
CA ARG A 230 15.71 -1.69 -2.41
C ARG A 230 14.22 -1.84 -2.13
N GLY A 231 13.43 -2.20 -3.14
CA GLY A 231 12.00 -2.46 -3.00
C GLY A 231 11.73 -3.63 -2.05
N PHE A 232 12.51 -4.71 -2.18
CA PHE A 232 12.42 -5.89 -1.32
C PHE A 232 12.69 -5.56 0.15
N PHE A 233 13.80 -4.88 0.44
CA PHE A 233 14.10 -4.45 1.79
C PHE A 233 12.99 -3.57 2.38
N ALA A 234 12.58 -2.52 1.67
CA ALA A 234 11.53 -1.62 2.15
C ALA A 234 10.19 -2.37 2.37
N ALA A 235 9.84 -3.29 1.47
CA ALA A 235 8.66 -4.14 1.59
C ALA A 235 8.74 -5.08 2.81
N THR A 236 9.90 -5.69 3.07
CA THR A 236 10.10 -6.52 4.27
C THR A 236 9.99 -5.71 5.56
N CYS A 237 10.54 -4.48 5.59
CA CYS A 237 10.36 -3.59 6.75
C CYS A 237 8.88 -3.24 6.97
N GLY A 238 8.14 -2.97 5.89
CA GLY A 238 6.70 -2.70 5.98
C GLY A 238 5.90 -3.92 6.47
N ALA A 239 6.14 -5.10 5.91
CA ALA A 239 5.49 -6.34 6.32
C ALA A 239 5.82 -6.69 7.79
N PHE A 240 7.09 -6.54 8.19
CA PHE A 240 7.52 -6.75 9.57
C PHE A 240 6.81 -5.80 10.54
N MET A 241 6.74 -4.51 10.21
CA MET A 241 6.03 -3.53 11.04
C MET A 241 4.52 -3.80 11.14
N LEU A 242 3.88 -4.26 10.07
CA LEU A 242 2.47 -4.66 10.10
C LEU A 242 2.24 -5.82 11.07
N CYS A 243 3.03 -6.88 10.98
CA CYS A 243 2.92 -8.01 11.90
C CYS A 243 3.22 -7.60 13.34
N LEU A 244 4.22 -6.75 13.57
CA LEU A 244 4.55 -6.25 14.89
C LEU A 244 3.38 -5.46 15.50
N LEU A 245 2.78 -4.53 14.74
CA LEU A 245 1.62 -3.76 15.19
C LEU A 245 0.39 -4.64 15.46
N ALA A 246 0.17 -5.68 14.65
CA ALA A 246 -0.92 -6.63 14.86
C ALA A 246 -0.80 -7.39 16.20
N VAL A 247 0.43 -7.80 16.56
CA VAL A 247 0.72 -8.42 17.86
C VAL A 247 0.53 -7.43 19.01
N PHE A 248 1.00 -6.19 18.87
CA PHE A 248 0.81 -5.15 19.90
C PHE A 248 -0.66 -4.84 20.19
N ASN A 249 -1.51 -4.86 19.16
CA ASN A 249 -2.95 -4.64 19.30
C ASN A 249 -3.72 -5.89 19.74
N SER A 250 -3.02 -6.98 20.11
CA SER A 250 -3.60 -8.26 20.52
C SER A 250 -4.58 -8.88 19.52
N GLU A 251 -4.48 -8.52 18.23
CA GLU A 251 -5.31 -9.14 17.18
C GLU A 251 -4.75 -10.50 16.73
N GLN A 252 -3.47 -10.76 16.98
CA GLN A 252 -2.80 -12.02 16.70
C GLN A 252 -1.86 -12.39 17.84
N GLU A 253 -1.82 -13.67 18.22
CA GLU A 253 -0.92 -14.18 19.26
C GLU A 253 0.54 -14.28 18.78
N THR A 254 0.78 -14.35 17.47
CA THR A 254 2.11 -14.51 16.86
C THR A 254 2.23 -13.75 15.53
N ILE A 255 3.48 -13.53 15.07
CA ILE A 255 3.80 -12.92 13.77
C ILE A 255 3.42 -13.91 12.66
N VAL A 256 2.17 -13.87 12.21
CA VAL A 256 1.65 -14.76 11.15
C VAL A 256 1.14 -13.93 9.98
N ALA A 257 1.09 -14.53 8.80
CA ALA A 257 0.43 -13.94 7.65
C ALA A 257 -1.02 -13.56 7.98
N LEU A 258 -1.48 -12.41 7.49
CA LEU A 258 -2.81 -11.86 7.76
C LEU A 258 -3.95 -12.80 7.34
N PHE A 259 -3.72 -13.63 6.33
CA PHE A 259 -4.64 -14.65 5.83
C PHE A 259 -3.98 -16.03 5.92
N LYS A 260 -4.01 -16.65 7.10
CA LYS A 260 -3.53 -18.02 7.28
C LYS A 260 -4.57 -19.00 6.74
N VAL A 261 -4.19 -19.82 5.76
CA VAL A 261 -5.00 -20.95 5.31
C VAL A 261 -4.26 -22.23 5.69
N ASP A 262 -4.83 -22.98 6.64
CA ASP A 262 -4.29 -24.27 7.07
C ASP A 262 -4.69 -25.36 6.06
N LEU A 263 -3.98 -25.42 4.94
CA LEU A 263 -4.11 -26.48 3.96
C LEU A 263 -3.23 -27.67 4.38
N LYS A 264 -3.83 -28.66 5.04
CA LYS A 264 -3.19 -29.97 5.25
C LYS A 264 -3.25 -30.75 3.95
N VAL A 265 -2.16 -30.72 3.19
CA VAL A 265 -2.00 -31.51 1.98
C VAL A 265 -1.40 -32.85 2.39
N ASP A 266 -2.25 -33.82 2.68
CA ASP A 266 -1.83 -35.16 3.13
C ASP A 266 -1.25 -36.00 1.97
N TYR A 267 -1.59 -35.66 0.72
CA TYR A 267 -1.07 -36.32 -0.49
C TYR A 267 -0.69 -35.27 -1.55
N PRO A 268 0.45 -35.42 -2.25
CA PRO A 268 0.82 -34.51 -3.33
C PRO A 268 -0.21 -34.59 -4.48
N PHE A 269 -0.46 -33.46 -5.16
CA PHE A 269 -1.45 -33.38 -6.25
C PHE A 269 -1.13 -34.38 -7.37
N ASP A 270 -2.15 -35.10 -7.83
CA ASP A 270 -2.02 -36.05 -8.93
C ASP A 270 -1.89 -35.34 -10.29
N LEU A 271 -1.31 -36.02 -11.29
CA LEU A 271 -1.20 -35.49 -12.66
C LEU A 271 -2.56 -35.15 -13.27
N LEU A 272 -3.60 -35.91 -12.91
CA LEU A 272 -4.97 -35.68 -13.37
C LEU A 272 -5.60 -34.43 -12.75
N GLU A 273 -5.26 -34.10 -11.50
CA GLU A 273 -5.66 -32.83 -10.86
C GLU A 273 -4.95 -31.64 -11.51
N THR A 274 -3.68 -31.81 -11.89
CA THR A 274 -2.92 -30.80 -12.64
C THR A 274 -3.60 -30.45 -13.96
N PHE A 275 -4.15 -31.44 -14.67
CA PHE A 275 -4.94 -31.19 -15.88
C PHE A 275 -6.19 -30.34 -15.60
N PHE A 276 -6.91 -30.61 -14.50
CA PHE A 276 -8.04 -29.77 -14.10
C PHE A 276 -7.62 -28.34 -13.69
N PHE A 277 -6.46 -28.15 -13.07
CA PHE A 277 -5.93 -26.82 -12.79
C PHE A 277 -5.61 -26.03 -14.07
N VAL A 278 -5.14 -26.69 -15.13
CA VAL A 278 -4.95 -26.05 -16.44
C VAL A 278 -6.29 -25.62 -17.03
N ILE A 279 -7.31 -26.48 -17.00
CA ILE A 279 -8.66 -26.13 -17.48
C ILE A 279 -9.21 -24.93 -16.70
N LEU A 280 -9.07 -24.94 -15.37
CA LEU A 280 -9.47 -23.81 -14.52
C LEU A 280 -8.75 -22.53 -14.93
N GLY A 281 -7.44 -22.59 -15.19
CA GLY A 281 -6.66 -21.46 -15.69
C GLY A 281 -7.19 -20.90 -17.02
N VAL A 282 -7.56 -21.77 -17.96
CA VAL A 282 -8.15 -21.36 -19.25
C VAL A 282 -9.51 -20.68 -19.04
N VAL A 283 -10.38 -21.25 -18.20
CA VAL A 283 -11.70 -20.67 -17.89
C VAL A 283 -11.55 -19.30 -17.24
N CYS A 284 -10.66 -19.18 -16.25
CA CYS A 284 -10.35 -17.90 -15.59
C CYS A 284 -9.79 -16.87 -16.59
N GLY A 285 -8.92 -17.28 -17.51
CA GLY A 285 -8.39 -16.41 -18.56
C GLY A 285 -9.46 -15.89 -19.52
N LEU A 286 -10.39 -16.75 -19.95
CA LEU A 286 -11.52 -16.36 -20.80
C LEU A 286 -12.47 -15.40 -20.06
N MET A 287 -12.79 -15.69 -18.80
CA MET A 287 -13.60 -14.81 -17.96
C MET A 287 -12.94 -13.45 -17.74
N ALA A 288 -11.62 -13.42 -17.49
CA ALA A 288 -10.87 -12.18 -17.35
C ALA A 288 -10.87 -11.36 -18.65
N CYS A 289 -10.73 -12.00 -19.81
CA CYS A 289 -10.82 -11.34 -21.10
C CYS A 289 -12.20 -10.69 -21.32
N ALA A 290 -13.28 -11.43 -21.04
CA ALA A 290 -14.64 -10.91 -21.11
C ALA A 290 -14.85 -9.74 -20.13
N TYR A 291 -14.36 -9.85 -18.90
CA TYR A 291 -14.41 -8.78 -17.91
C TYR A 291 -13.69 -7.52 -18.38
N LEU A 292 -12.47 -7.63 -18.91
CA LEU A 292 -11.70 -6.49 -19.42
C LEU A 292 -12.40 -5.82 -20.61
N PHE A 293 -13.02 -6.60 -21.50
CA PHE A 293 -13.82 -6.08 -22.60
C PHE A 293 -15.04 -5.30 -22.09
N CYS A 294 -15.80 -5.87 -21.16
CA CYS A 294 -16.96 -5.22 -20.52
C CYS A 294 -16.56 -3.96 -19.77
N GLN A 295 -15.46 -4.00 -19.00
CA GLN A 295 -14.94 -2.85 -18.26
C GLN A 295 -14.58 -1.70 -19.23
N ARG A 296 -13.89 -2.01 -20.32
CA ARG A 296 -13.55 -1.01 -21.36
C ARG A 296 -14.80 -0.44 -22.01
N TRP A 297 -15.74 -1.31 -22.40
CA TRP A 297 -16.99 -0.89 -23.03
C TRP A 297 -17.82 -0.01 -22.11
N MET A 298 -17.96 -0.38 -20.83
CA MET A 298 -18.66 0.40 -19.82
C MET A 298 -18.03 1.77 -19.60
N MET A 299 -16.70 1.85 -19.48
CA MET A 299 -15.99 3.14 -19.34
C MET A 299 -16.24 4.08 -20.53
N VAL A 300 -16.30 3.53 -21.75
CA VAL A 300 -16.64 4.30 -22.96
C VAL A 300 -18.13 4.70 -22.94
N ALA A 301 -19.03 3.79 -22.57
CA ALA A 301 -20.47 4.06 -22.51
C ALA A 301 -20.81 5.17 -21.50
N VAL A 302 -20.20 5.15 -20.31
CA VAL A 302 -20.37 6.19 -19.28
C VAL A 302 -19.93 7.57 -19.77
N ARG A 303 -18.86 7.65 -20.56
CA ARG A 303 -18.38 8.91 -21.14
C ARG A 303 -19.19 9.36 -22.36
N ARG A 304 -19.78 8.43 -23.12
CA ARG A 304 -20.55 8.73 -24.34
C ARG A 304 -21.97 9.16 -24.03
N ASN A 305 -22.59 8.58 -23.00
CA ASN A 305 -23.95 8.92 -22.61
C ASN A 305 -24.00 10.34 -22.04
N TRP A 306 -24.80 11.20 -22.67
CA TRP A 306 -24.88 12.62 -22.30
C TRP A 306 -25.30 12.83 -20.85
N LEU A 307 -26.26 12.05 -20.33
CA LEU A 307 -26.73 12.16 -18.94
C LEU A 307 -25.63 11.85 -17.93
N THR A 308 -24.92 10.73 -18.09
CA THR A 308 -23.86 10.32 -17.17
C THR A 308 -22.64 11.22 -17.30
N ALA A 309 -22.30 11.64 -18.52
CA ALA A 309 -21.23 12.62 -18.74
C ALA A 309 -21.55 13.98 -18.10
N LYS A 310 -22.80 14.44 -18.21
CA LYS A 310 -23.26 15.68 -17.56
C LYS A 310 -23.23 15.55 -16.04
N LEU A 311 -23.78 14.46 -15.49
CA LEU A 311 -23.76 14.20 -14.04
C LEU A 311 -22.32 14.13 -13.48
N LEU A 312 -21.41 13.48 -14.21
CA LEU A 312 -20.00 13.40 -13.82
C LEU A 312 -19.25 14.74 -13.96
N ALA A 313 -19.75 15.65 -14.80
CA ALA A 313 -19.18 16.99 -14.94
C ALA A 313 -19.74 17.98 -13.91
N THR A 314 -21.03 17.89 -13.58
CA THR A 314 -21.70 18.79 -12.65
C THR A 314 -21.45 18.37 -11.21
N ASP A 315 -21.86 17.15 -10.82
CA ASP A 315 -21.86 16.69 -9.43
C ASP A 315 -21.47 15.21 -9.32
N LYS A 316 -20.16 14.91 -9.30
CA LYS A 316 -19.72 13.50 -9.11
C LYS A 316 -20.20 12.87 -7.79
N PRO A 317 -20.38 13.59 -6.66
CA PRO A 317 -20.94 13.00 -5.45
C PRO A 317 -22.38 12.51 -5.65
N VAL A 318 -23.18 13.17 -6.48
CA VAL A 318 -24.54 12.71 -6.79
C VAL A 318 -24.48 11.44 -7.64
N TYR A 319 -23.60 11.40 -8.63
CA TYR A 319 -23.39 10.19 -9.43
C TYR A 319 -22.96 9.01 -8.55
N THR A 320 -22.02 9.21 -7.62
CA THR A 320 -21.59 8.15 -6.70
C THR A 320 -22.71 7.73 -5.77
N ALA A 321 -23.49 8.66 -5.20
CA ALA A 321 -24.66 8.36 -4.38
C ALA A 321 -25.63 7.41 -5.09
N LEU A 322 -25.97 7.72 -6.35
CA LEU A 322 -26.93 6.92 -7.13
C LEU A 322 -26.41 5.52 -7.41
N VAL A 323 -25.12 5.39 -7.76
CA VAL A 323 -24.49 4.08 -8.01
C VAL A 323 -24.43 3.25 -6.73
N VAL A 324 -24.01 3.86 -5.62
CA VAL A 324 -23.93 3.18 -4.31
C VAL A 324 -25.30 2.78 -3.81
N LEU A 325 -26.31 3.62 -4.01
CA LEU A 325 -27.69 3.32 -3.64
C LEU A 325 -28.22 2.12 -4.44
N LEU A 326 -27.95 2.08 -5.75
CA LEU A 326 -28.33 0.93 -6.58
C LEU A 326 -27.60 -0.35 -6.14
N LEU A 327 -26.30 -0.29 -5.88
CA LEU A 327 -25.53 -1.45 -5.41
C LEU A 327 -26.01 -1.93 -4.04
N SER A 328 -26.18 -1.03 -3.07
CA SER A 328 -26.68 -1.37 -1.73
C SER A 328 -28.10 -1.93 -1.74
N SER A 329 -28.95 -1.49 -2.68
CA SER A 329 -30.29 -2.06 -2.89
C SER A 329 -30.22 -3.51 -3.37
N ILE A 330 -29.26 -3.82 -4.26
CA ILE A 330 -29.04 -5.19 -4.78
C ILE A 330 -28.43 -6.08 -3.68
N THR A 331 -27.52 -5.54 -2.86
CA THR A 331 -26.86 -6.33 -1.80
C THR A 331 -27.72 -6.51 -0.55
N PHE A 332 -28.90 -5.89 -0.48
CA PHE A 332 -29.76 -5.90 0.70
C PHE A 332 -30.08 -7.34 1.16
N PRO A 333 -29.71 -7.73 2.40
CA PRO A 333 -29.73 -9.12 2.85
C PRO A 333 -31.07 -9.86 2.70
N PRO A 334 -32.23 -9.31 3.11
CA PRO A 334 -33.50 -10.02 2.97
C PRO A 334 -34.05 -10.00 1.53
N GLY A 335 -33.49 -9.18 0.63
CA GLY A 335 -33.87 -9.12 -0.78
C GLY A 335 -32.99 -10.04 -1.65
N LEU A 336 -32.36 -9.46 -2.68
CA LEU A 336 -31.45 -10.18 -3.59
C LEU A 336 -30.16 -10.66 -2.90
N GLY A 337 -29.84 -10.08 -1.73
CA GLY A 337 -28.68 -10.45 -0.93
C GLY A 337 -28.64 -11.91 -0.49
N GLN A 338 -29.80 -12.54 -0.32
CA GLN A 338 -29.90 -13.97 0.02
C GLN A 338 -29.21 -14.86 -1.03
N LEU A 339 -29.30 -14.49 -2.30
CA LEU A 339 -28.67 -15.21 -3.43
C LEU A 339 -27.19 -14.90 -3.57
N MET A 340 -26.75 -13.75 -3.06
CA MET A 340 -25.37 -13.25 -3.16
C MET A 340 -24.53 -13.56 -1.91
N ALA A 341 -25.05 -14.39 -1.00
CA ALA A 341 -24.44 -14.69 0.29
C ALA A 341 -24.11 -13.44 1.14
N SER A 342 -24.91 -12.36 1.03
CA SER A 342 -24.79 -11.21 1.94
C SER A 342 -25.41 -11.53 3.30
N ARG A 343 -24.69 -12.36 4.06
CA ARG A 343 -25.09 -12.72 5.43
C ARG A 343 -24.48 -11.73 6.42
N VAL A 344 -25.29 -11.36 7.41
CA VAL A 344 -24.94 -10.44 8.51
C VAL A 344 -24.54 -11.22 9.77
N SER A 345 -24.15 -12.49 9.62
CA SER A 345 -23.79 -13.41 10.70
C SER A 345 -22.34 -13.29 11.12
#